data_AF-A0A958GAS4-F1
#
_entry.id   AF-A0A958GAS4-F1
#
_cell.length_a   1.000
_cell.length_b   1.000
_cell.length_c   1.000
_cell.angle_alpha   90.00
_cell.angle_beta   90.00
_cell.angle_gamma   90.00
#
_symmetry.space_group_name_H-M   'P 1'
#
loop_
_entity.id
_entity.type
_entity.pdbx_description
1 polymer ?
#
loop_
_entity_poly.entity_id
_entity_poly.type
_entity_poly.pdbx_seq_one_letter_code
_entity_poly.pdbx_strand_id
1 'polypeptide(L)'
;RYGIEGKLIDFGKQTEVRCHDLVHDLLDFVEEVVDDLGTRKEMDYIKQMLERGSGADRQLAVWEQSNELESVVDYIINETHHGLGI
;
A
#
# COMPACT_ATOMS: atom_id res chain seq x y z
N ARG A 1 12.59 0.10 7.15
CA ARG A 1 13.41 0.94 6.23
C ARG A 1 12.89 0.89 4.80
N TYR A 2 12.47 -0.27 4.28
CA TYR A 2 12.10 -0.44 2.87
C TYR A 2 10.59 -0.60 2.62
N GLY A 3 9.74 -0.33 3.62
CA GLY A 3 8.29 -0.40 3.46
C GLY A 3 7.80 -1.72 2.84
N ILE A 4 6.90 -1.61 1.87
CA ILE A 4 6.34 -2.75 1.12
C ILE A 4 7.30 -3.33 0.07
N GLU A 5 8.38 -2.62 -0.26
CA GLU A 5 9.48 -3.11 -1.10
C GLU A 5 10.48 -3.98 -0.31
N GLY A 6 10.31 -4.04 1.01
CA GLY A 6 11.17 -4.80 1.90
C GLY A 6 10.88 -6.30 1.92
N LYS A 7 11.72 -7.01 2.68
CA LYS A 7 11.46 -8.39 3.08
C LYS A 7 10.86 -8.46 4.47
N LEU A 8 10.03 -9.49 4.69
CA LEU A 8 9.44 -9.86 5.96
C LEU A 8 9.65 -11.36 6.19
N ILE A 9 9.60 -11.78 7.45
CA ILE A 9 9.77 -13.18 7.82
C ILE A 9 8.47 -13.93 7.57
N ASP A 10 8.52 -14.96 6.72
CA ASP A 10 7.52 -16.01 6.64
C ASP A 10 7.81 -17.02 7.76
N PHE A 11 6.94 -17.12 8.75
CA PHE A 11 7.13 -18.05 9.88
C PHE A 11 6.90 -19.52 9.51
N GLY A 12 6.10 -19.80 8.48
CA GLY A 12 5.89 -21.17 7.99
C GLY A 12 7.09 -21.69 7.22
N LYS A 13 7.71 -20.83 6.40
CA LYS A 13 8.93 -21.15 5.63
C LYS A 13 10.22 -20.89 6.42
N GLN A 14 10.13 -20.23 7.57
CA GLN A 14 11.26 -19.82 8.42
C GLN A 14 12.33 -19.04 7.65
N THR A 15 11.91 -18.16 6.74
CA THR A 15 12.82 -17.41 5.86
C THR A 15 12.27 -16.03 5.53
N GLU A 16 13.14 -15.13 5.08
CA GLU A 16 12.75 -13.82 4.59
C GLU A 16 12.26 -13.90 3.15
N VAL A 17 11.04 -13.43 2.91
CA VAL A 17 10.41 -13.31 1.59
C VAL A 17 10.00 -11.85 1.35
N ARG A 18 9.62 -11.48 0.12
CA ARG A 18 9.19 -10.10 -0.16
C ARG A 18 7.86 -9.83 0.55
N CYS A 19 7.68 -8.61 1.06
CA CYS A 19 6.43 -8.19 1.70
C CYS A 19 5.23 -8.41 0.75
N HIS A 20 5.39 -8.07 -0.53
CA HIS A 20 4.38 -8.27 -1.56
C HIS A 20 3.89 -9.72 -1.66
N ASP A 21 4.80 -10.69 -1.56
CA ASP A 21 4.47 -12.12 -1.63
C ASP A 21 3.62 -12.53 -0.41
N LEU A 22 3.96 -12.06 0.79
CA LEU A 22 3.18 -12.34 2.00
C LEU A 22 1.81 -11.69 2.01
N VAL A 23 1.68 -10.47 1.47
CA VAL A 23 0.37 -9.83 1.38
C VAL A 23 -0.54 -10.62 0.43
N HIS A 24 -0.02 -11.13 -0.69
CA HIS A 24 -0.78 -12.04 -1.55
C HIS A 24 -1.16 -13.34 -0.85
N ASP A 25 -0.21 -14.00 -0.17
CA ASP A 25 -0.49 -15.21 0.61
C ASP A 25 -1.60 -14.95 1.66
N LEU A 26 -1.63 -13.76 2.28
CA LEU A 26 -2.67 -13.37 3.23
C LEU A 26 -4.03 -13.11 2.56
N LEU A 27 -4.05 -12.47 1.39
CA LEU A 27 -5.29 -12.25 0.63
C LEU A 27 -5.90 -13.58 0.19
N ASP A 28 -5.07 -14.51 -0.31
CA ASP A 28 -5.50 -15.84 -0.70
C ASP A 28 -6.03 -16.64 0.50
N PHE A 29 -5.41 -16.47 1.67
CA PHE A 29 -5.86 -17.11 2.91
C PHE A 29 -7.27 -16.68 3.34
N VAL A 30 -7.64 -15.42 3.13
CA VAL A 30 -8.96 -14.90 3.55
C VAL A 30 -10.04 -14.96 2.47
N GLU A 31 -9.70 -15.38 1.24
CA GLU A 31 -10.58 -15.31 0.06
C GLU A 31 -11.96 -15.94 0.29
N GLU A 32 -12.05 -17.03 1.06
CA GLU A 32 -13.30 -17.75 1.29
C GLU A 32 -14.36 -16.97 2.08
N VAL A 33 -13.96 -15.99 2.90
CA VAL A 33 -14.88 -15.17 3.71
C VAL A 33 -15.13 -13.77 3.12
N VAL A 34 -14.45 -13.42 2.02
CA VAL A 34 -14.49 -12.07 1.45
C VAL A 34 -15.90 -11.67 1.00
N ASP A 35 -16.62 -12.60 0.37
CA ASP A 35 -17.99 -12.34 -0.10
C ASP A 35 -18.99 -12.29 1.05
N ASP A 36 -18.84 -13.19 2.02
CA ASP A 36 -19.70 -13.24 3.21
C ASP A 36 -19.59 -11.97 4.06
N LEU A 37 -18.38 -11.37 4.11
CA LEU A 37 -18.13 -10.11 4.80
C LEU A 37 -18.40 -8.87 3.92
N GLY A 38 -18.64 -9.05 2.62
CA GLY A 38 -18.89 -7.97 1.68
C GLY A 38 -17.68 -7.05 1.45
N THR A 39 -16.45 -7.55 1.61
CA THR A 39 -15.21 -6.75 1.58
C THR A 39 -14.40 -6.90 0.28
N ARG A 40 -15.00 -7.47 -0.77
CA ARG A 40 -14.29 -7.75 -2.04
C ARG A 40 -13.62 -6.52 -2.64
N LYS A 41 -14.29 -5.38 -2.58
CA LYS A 41 -13.77 -4.12 -3.11
C LYS A 41 -12.50 -3.68 -2.38
N GLU A 42 -12.48 -3.82 -1.06
CA GLU A 42 -11.34 -3.48 -0.21
C GLU A 42 -10.17 -4.43 -0.47
N MET A 43 -10.43 -5.73 -0.66
CA MET A 43 -9.40 -6.72 -1.01
C MET A 43 -8.74 -6.41 -2.36
N ASP A 44 -9.54 -6.07 -3.38
CA ASP A 44 -9.00 -5.68 -4.68
C ASP A 44 -8.27 -4.33 -4.64
N TYR A 45 -8.65 -3.44 -3.72
CA TYR A 45 -7.94 -2.19 -3.52
C TYR A 45 -6.56 -2.39 -2.88
N ILE A 46 -6.39 -3.38 -2.00
CA ILE A 46 -5.07 -3.72 -1.45
C ILE A 46 -4.08 -4.08 -2.57
N LYS A 47 -4.52 -4.83 -3.60
CA LYS A 47 -3.67 -5.16 -4.76
C LYS A 47 -3.20 -3.89 -5.48
N GLN A 48 -4.10 -2.92 -5.67
CA GLN A 48 -3.75 -1.61 -6.24
C GLN A 48 -2.80 -0.80 -5.34
N MET A 49 -2.94 -0.89 -4.01
CA MET A 49 -2.03 -0.22 -3.09
C MET A 49 -0.60 -0.75 -3.21
N LEU A 50 -0.45 -2.06 -3.42
CA LEU A 50 0.85 -2.67 -3.65
C LEU A 50 1.49 -2.17 -4.96
N GLU A 51 0.70 -2.06 -6.04
CA GLU A 51 1.18 -1.54 -7.33
C GLU A 51 1.55 -0.05 -7.29
N ARG A 52 0.80 0.77 -6.54
CA ARG A 52 0.97 2.23 -6.50
C ARG A 52 2.06 2.70 -5.54
N GLY A 53 2.60 1.81 -4.70
CA GLY A 53 3.52 2.21 -3.64
C GLY A 53 2.83 2.83 -2.42
N SER A 54 3.56 2.90 -1.31
CA SER A 54 3.09 3.51 -0.07
C SER A 54 2.96 5.03 -0.18
N GLY A 55 2.30 5.65 0.80
CA GLY A 55 2.26 7.12 0.89
C GLY A 55 3.65 7.75 0.98
N ALA A 56 4.61 7.09 1.61
CA ALA A 56 5.99 7.55 1.68
C ALA A 56 6.66 7.52 0.29
N ASP A 57 6.44 6.45 -0.48
CA ASP A 57 6.99 6.34 -1.85
C ASP A 57 6.45 7.45 -2.75
N ARG A 58 5.15 7.75 -2.65
CA ARG A 58 4.53 8.84 -3.43
C ARG A 58 4.98 10.24 -2.98
N GLN A 59 5.18 10.45 -1.67
CA GLN A 59 5.74 11.71 -1.15
C GLN A 59 7.19 11.92 -1.61
N LEU A 60 8.01 10.87 -1.59
CA LEU A 60 9.37 10.91 -2.11
C LEU A 60 9.38 11.23 -3.61
N ALA A 61 8.49 10.64 -4.40
CA ALA A 61 8.38 10.93 -5.83
C ALA A 61 8.03 12.41 -6.09
N VAL A 62 7.16 13.03 -5.28
CA VAL A 62 6.85 14.48 -5.38
C VAL A 62 8.09 15.30 -5.06
N TRP A 63 8.80 14.96 -3.98
CA TRP A 63 10.04 15.63 -3.59
C TRP A 63 11.11 15.51 -4.68
N GLU A 64 11.30 14.34 -5.28
CA GLU A 64 12.29 14.11 -6.34
C GLU A 64 11.99 14.94 -7.62
N GLN A 65 10.72 15.29 -7.84
CA GLN A 65 10.29 16.09 -8.98
C GLN A 65 10.38 17.60 -8.73
N SER A 66 10.00 18.07 -7.54
CA SER A 66 9.96 19.51 -7.23
C SER A 66 11.20 20.01 -6.50
N ASN A 67 11.79 19.17 -5.65
CA ASN A 67 12.79 19.54 -4.64
C ASN A 67 12.33 20.67 -3.69
N GLU A 68 11.01 20.79 -3.50
CA GLU A 68 10.36 21.79 -2.64
C GLU A 68 9.45 21.09 -1.62
N LEU A 69 9.55 21.45 -0.34
CA LEU A 69 8.80 20.79 0.73
C LEU A 69 7.33 21.20 0.71
N GLU A 70 7.04 22.44 0.31
CA GLU A 70 5.69 22.96 0.12
C GLU A 70 4.90 22.08 -0.86
N SER A 71 5.52 21.60 -1.93
CA SER A 71 4.85 20.69 -2.89
C SER A 71 4.45 19.35 -2.26
N VAL A 72 5.26 18.82 -1.34
CA VAL A 72 4.93 17.59 -0.61
C VAL A 72 3.76 17.83 0.35
N VAL A 73 3.73 18.99 1.02
CA VAL A 73 2.61 19.39 1.89
C VAL A 73 1.33 19.54 1.08
N ASP A 74 1.37 20.27 -0.03
CA ASP A 74 0.23 20.45 -0.93
C ASP A 74 -0.31 19.10 -1.43
N TYR A 75 0.59 18.18 -1.79
CA TYR A 75 0.22 16.82 -2.16
C TYR A 75 -0.50 16.07 -1.03
N ILE A 76 -0.01 16.13 0.21
CA ILE A 76 -0.65 15.48 1.37
C ILE A 76 -2.04 16.06 1.62
N ILE A 77 -2.21 17.38 1.52
CA ILE A 77 -3.50 18.04 1.66
C ILE A 77 -4.47 17.52 0.60
N ASN A 78 -4.05 17.49 -0.67
CA ASN A 78 -4.86 17.01 -1.78
C ASN A 78 -5.26 15.53 -1.64
N GLU A 79 -4.34 14.65 -1.25
CA GLU A 79 -4.64 13.24 -1.00
C GLU A 79 -5.62 13.06 0.18
N THR A 80 -5.53 13.91 1.20
CA THR A 80 -6.43 13.88 2.37
C THR A 80 -7.85 14.32 2.00
N HIS A 81 -7.97 15.30 1.11
CA HIS A 81 -9.27 15.75 0.60
C HIS A 81 -9.86 14.82 -0.47
N HIS A 82 -9.07 13.89 -1.02
CA HIS A 82 -9.53 12.99 -2.06
C HIS A 82 -10.78 12.19 -1.62
N GLY A 83 -11.86 12.29 -2.39
CA GLY A 83 -13.12 11.62 -2.09
C GLY A 83 -14.05 12.38 -1.14
N LEU A 84 -13.63 13.52 -0.58
CA LEU A 84 -14.47 14.36 0.29
C LEU A 84 -15.26 15.45 -0.46
N GLY A 85 -14.96 15.68 -1.74
CA GLY A 85 -15.66 16.65 -2.58
C GLY A 85 -15.41 18.12 -2.20
N ILE A 86 -14.32 18.37 -1.48
CA ILE A 86 -13.82 19.69 -1.06
C ILE A 86 -12.40 19.91 -1.57
#